data_AF-A0A820RK64-F1
#
_entry.id   AF-A0A820RK64-F1
#
_cell.length_a   1.000
_cell.length_b   1.000
_cell.length_c   1.000
_cell.angle_alpha   90.00
_cell.angle_beta   90.00
_cell.angle_gamma   90.00
#
_symmetry.space_group_name_H-M   'P 1'
#
loop_
_entity.id
_entity.type
_entity.pdbx_description
1 polymer ?
#
loop_
_entity_poly.entity_id
_entity_poly.type
_entity_poly.pdbx_seq_one_letter_code
_entity_poly.pdbx_strand_id
1 'polypeptide(L)'
;YLKRRVAKDSLISLPNPLVTLVFPDQGSVDEIMAARPFVMGDCQLFVRRCLPINAKYPTEPFFSTRKMLVRLQSDKIDDSLPDDKSIIQYLSHAGGKIEHFERLDNQTVLVKFDDYDPVDICCLSRPHFIGNQSIEIEKCTDENLARNTTGLQQ
;
A
#
# COMPACT_ATOMS: atom_id res chain seq x y z
N TYR A 1 -25.73 15.21 -3.69
CA TYR A 1 -24.86 15.76 -2.64
C TYR A 1 -24.94 14.91 -1.38
N LEU A 2 -24.05 13.91 -1.23
CA LEU A 2 -24.06 13.01 -0.07
C LEU A 2 -23.41 13.70 1.14
N LYS A 3 -24.20 14.43 1.92
CA LYS A 3 -23.83 14.91 3.27
C LYS A 3 -24.18 13.82 4.28
N ARG A 4 -23.20 13.07 4.79
CA ARG A 4 -23.38 12.37 6.07
C ARG A 4 -22.96 13.28 7.21
N ARG A 5 -23.95 13.85 7.91
CA ARG A 5 -23.79 14.43 9.25
C ARG A 5 -23.57 13.29 10.25
N VAL A 6 -22.66 13.47 11.20
CA VAL A 6 -22.40 12.50 12.29
C VAL A 6 -23.63 12.36 13.22
N ALA A 7 -24.50 13.37 13.29
CA ALA A 7 -25.88 13.29 13.78
C ALA A 7 -26.66 14.53 13.30
N LYS A 8 -28.00 14.44 13.21
CA LYS A 8 -28.88 15.47 12.63
C LYS A 8 -28.73 16.86 13.28
N ASP A 9 -28.39 16.91 14.57
CA ASP A 9 -28.44 18.10 15.43
C ASP A 9 -27.10 18.46 16.12
N SER A 10 -25.95 17.97 15.63
CA SER A 10 -24.66 18.33 16.22
C SER A 10 -24.14 19.69 15.73
N LEU A 11 -23.79 20.57 16.67
CA LEU A 11 -23.13 21.87 16.44
C LEU A 11 -21.62 21.74 16.17
N ILE A 12 -21.07 20.52 16.22
CA ILE A 12 -19.63 20.28 16.08
C ILE A 12 -19.30 20.10 14.60
N SER A 13 -18.69 21.12 14.01
CA SER A 13 -18.01 21.02 12.72
C SER A 13 -16.64 20.37 12.95
N LEU A 14 -16.51 19.07 12.68
CA LEU A 14 -15.19 18.43 12.67
C LEU A 14 -14.43 18.90 11.42
N PRO A 15 -13.16 19.34 11.54
CA PRO A 15 -12.42 20.00 10.47
C PRO A 15 -12.11 19.12 9.25
N ASN A 16 -12.25 17.79 9.36
CA ASN A 16 -12.24 16.85 8.24
C ASN A 16 -12.79 15.51 8.73
N PRO A 17 -14.09 15.20 8.57
CA PRO A 17 -14.55 13.85 8.86
C PRO A 17 -13.91 12.91 7.83
N LEU A 18 -13.06 12.00 8.27
CA LEU A 18 -12.71 10.84 7.47
C LEU A 18 -14.03 10.12 7.15
N VAL A 19 -14.44 10.13 5.88
CA VAL A 19 -15.65 9.44 5.43
C VAL A 19 -15.24 8.12 4.81
N THR A 20 -15.68 7.03 5.40
CA THR A 20 -15.55 5.70 4.80
C THR A 20 -16.78 5.42 3.93
N LEU A 21 -16.52 5.09 2.67
CA LEU A 21 -17.52 4.55 1.75
C LEU A 21 -17.32 3.04 1.66
N VAL A 22 -18.42 2.30 1.69
CA VAL A 22 -18.39 0.83 1.57
C VAL A 22 -19.16 0.48 0.31
N PHE A 23 -18.50 -0.26 -0.57
CA PHE A 23 -19.05 -0.74 -1.83
C PHE A 23 -19.33 -2.26 -1.72
N PRO A 24 -20.29 -2.79 -2.51
CA PRO A 24 -20.66 -4.20 -2.44
C PRO A 24 -19.57 -5.13 -3.01
N ASP A 25 -18.76 -4.65 -3.94
CA ASP A 25 -17.74 -5.42 -4.64
C ASP A 25 -16.43 -4.62 -4.80
N GLN A 26 -15.34 -5.34 -5.06
CA GLN A 26 -14.02 -4.75 -5.26
C GLN A 26 -13.90 -3.97 -6.57
N GLY A 27 -14.59 -4.40 -7.64
CA GLY A 27 -14.56 -3.73 -8.94
C GLY A 27 -15.06 -2.28 -8.85
N SER A 28 -16.14 -2.06 -8.09
CA SER A 28 -16.65 -0.72 -7.78
C SER A 28 -15.59 0.18 -7.10
N VAL A 29 -14.76 -0.39 -6.23
CA VAL A 29 -13.67 0.36 -5.57
C VAL A 29 -12.58 0.70 -6.58
N ASP A 30 -12.21 -0.27 -7.43
CA ASP A 30 -11.18 -0.10 -8.45
C ASP A 30 -11.58 0.98 -9.47
N GLU A 31 -12.85 1.02 -9.88
CA GLU A 31 -13.41 2.07 -10.76
C GLU A 31 -13.31 3.47 -10.12
N ILE A 32 -13.66 3.59 -8.84
CA ILE A 32 -13.54 4.86 -8.11
C ILE A 32 -12.08 5.27 -7.98
N MET A 33 -11.18 4.35 -7.66
CA MET A 33 -9.75 4.65 -7.57
C MET A 33 -9.16 5.03 -8.95
N ALA A 34 -9.63 4.46 -10.04
CA ALA A 34 -9.20 4.84 -11.39
C ALA A 34 -9.72 6.21 -11.83
N ALA A 35 -10.89 6.65 -11.33
CA ALA A 35 -11.50 7.93 -11.69
C ALA A 35 -10.94 9.15 -10.94
N ARG A 36 -9.93 8.99 -10.09
CA ARG A 36 -9.22 10.11 -9.44
C ARG A 36 -8.58 11.04 -10.50
N PRO A 37 -8.47 12.36 -10.24
CA PRO A 37 -8.83 13.06 -9.01
C PRO A 37 -10.32 13.43 -8.91
N PHE A 38 -10.83 13.51 -7.68
CA PHE A 38 -12.20 13.97 -7.41
C PHE A 38 -12.18 15.39 -6.85
N VAL A 39 -13.12 16.21 -7.32
CA VAL A 39 -13.31 17.59 -6.86
C VAL A 39 -14.77 17.78 -6.43
N MET A 40 -14.99 18.38 -5.27
CA MET A 40 -16.31 18.70 -4.74
C MET A 40 -16.34 20.17 -4.32
N GLY A 41 -16.96 21.02 -5.16
CA GLY A 41 -16.85 22.47 -5.01
C GLY A 41 -15.40 22.91 -5.27
N ASP A 42 -14.83 23.66 -4.34
CA ASP A 42 -13.43 24.12 -4.41
C ASP A 42 -12.44 23.18 -3.70
N CYS A 43 -12.92 22.04 -3.19
CA CYS A 43 -12.10 21.07 -2.46
C CYS A 43 -11.76 19.86 -3.32
N GLN A 44 -10.48 19.59 -3.50
CA GLN A 44 -10.01 18.31 -4.03
C GLN A 44 -10.09 17.24 -2.93
N LEU A 45 -10.77 16.14 -3.22
CA LEU A 45 -10.90 15.03 -2.29
C LEU A 45 -9.69 14.11 -2.41
N PHE A 46 -9.14 13.73 -1.26
CA PHE A 46 -8.13 12.68 -1.17
C PHE A 46 -8.83 11.35 -0.89
N VAL A 47 -8.79 10.45 -1.86
CA VAL A 47 -9.44 9.13 -1.78
C VAL A 47 -8.36 8.06 -1.75
N ARG A 48 -8.49 7.11 -0.81
CA ARG A 48 -7.57 5.99 -0.63
C ARG A 48 -8.31 4.77 -0.13
N ARG A 49 -7.72 3.59 -0.26
CA ARG A 49 -8.31 2.36 0.29
C ARG A 49 -8.23 2.36 1.82
N CYS A 50 -9.24 1.80 2.45
CA CYS A 50 -9.22 1.58 3.90
C CYS A 50 -8.43 0.32 4.22
N LEU A 51 -7.24 0.47 4.83
CA LEU A 51 -6.47 -0.65 5.34
C LEU A 51 -6.93 -1.05 6.75
N PRO A 52 -6.97 -2.35 7.07
CA PRO A 52 -7.20 -2.79 8.44
C PRO A 52 -5.99 -2.42 9.33
N ILE A 53 -6.26 -2.15 10.60
CA ILE A 53 -5.18 -1.96 11.59
C ILE A 53 -4.59 -3.33 11.92
N ASN A 54 -3.32 -3.51 11.56
CA ASN A 54 -2.54 -4.71 11.85
C ASN A 54 -1.54 -4.41 12.98
N ALA A 55 -1.42 -5.30 13.96
CA ALA A 55 -0.48 -5.13 15.08
C ALA A 55 0.99 -5.01 14.61
N LYS A 56 1.36 -5.69 13.53
CA LYS A 56 2.69 -5.59 12.91
C LYS A 56 2.89 -4.27 12.17
N TYR A 57 1.81 -3.67 11.68
CA TYR A 57 1.81 -2.47 10.85
C TYR A 57 0.80 -1.42 11.33
N PRO A 58 0.98 -0.88 12.56
CA PRO A 58 -0.03 -0.04 13.18
C PRO A 58 -0.21 1.30 12.48
N THR A 59 0.82 1.78 11.75
CA THR A 59 0.83 3.10 11.12
C THR A 59 0.39 3.08 9.66
N GLU A 60 0.48 1.94 8.97
CA GLU A 60 0.16 1.81 7.53
C GLU A 60 -1.22 2.33 7.12
N PRO A 61 -2.29 2.13 7.92
CA PRO A 61 -3.61 2.65 7.57
C PRO A 61 -3.73 4.16 7.63
N PHE A 62 -2.71 4.91 8.07
CA PHE A 62 -2.82 6.36 8.28
C PHE A 62 -2.02 7.19 7.28
N PHE A 63 -1.30 6.56 6.35
CA PHE A 63 -0.57 7.27 5.30
C PHE A 63 -0.66 6.56 3.95
N SER A 64 -0.39 7.32 2.88
CA SER A 64 -0.31 6.82 1.51
C SER A 64 1.10 7.07 0.99
N THR A 65 1.66 6.07 0.33
CA THR A 65 3.00 6.11 -0.28
C THR A 65 2.97 5.34 -1.57
N ARG A 66 3.88 5.68 -2.47
CA ARG A 66 4.10 4.93 -3.72
C ARG A 66 5.18 3.87 -3.58
N LYS A 67 5.78 3.75 -2.39
CA LYS A 67 6.98 2.96 -2.13
C LYS A 67 6.64 1.83 -1.17
N MET A 68 7.19 0.67 -1.41
CA MET A 68 7.05 -0.49 -0.53
C MET A 68 8.31 -1.34 -0.54
N LEU A 69 8.48 -2.12 0.52
CA LEU A 69 9.48 -3.16 0.62
C LEU A 69 8.80 -4.51 0.43
N VAL A 70 9.45 -5.37 -0.36
CA VAL A 70 9.16 -6.80 -0.44
C VAL A 70 10.26 -7.52 0.32
N ARG A 71 9.90 -8.27 1.35
CA ARG A 71 10.84 -9.03 2.19
C ARG A 71 10.54 -10.51 2.15
N LEU A 72 11.57 -11.34 2.22
CA LEU A 72 11.39 -12.75 2.44
C LEU A 72 10.91 -12.99 3.87
N GLN A 73 9.90 -13.85 4.03
CA GLN A 73 9.47 -14.32 5.34
C GLN A 73 10.08 -15.71 5.60
N SER A 74 11.37 -15.73 5.94
CA SER A 74 12.11 -16.94 6.33
C SER A 74 13.10 -16.63 7.45
N ASP A 75 13.34 -17.60 8.32
CA ASP A 75 14.36 -17.52 9.37
C ASP A 75 15.75 -17.96 8.90
N LYS A 76 15.86 -18.44 7.64
CA LYS A 76 17.12 -18.93 7.09
C LYS A 76 17.83 -17.83 6.30
N ILE A 77 19.08 -17.55 6.69
CA ILE A 77 19.92 -16.52 6.08
C ILE A 77 20.25 -16.83 4.61
N ASP A 78 20.38 -18.11 4.27
CA ASP A 78 20.72 -18.56 2.91
C ASP A 78 19.53 -18.54 1.94
N ASP A 79 18.31 -18.34 2.44
CA ASP A 79 17.15 -18.22 1.57
C ASP A 79 17.18 -16.85 0.87
N SER A 80 16.80 -16.86 -0.40
CA SER A 80 16.73 -15.65 -1.22
C SER A 80 15.31 -15.47 -1.73
N LEU A 81 14.89 -14.22 -1.88
CA LEU A 81 13.69 -13.87 -2.62
C LEU A 81 13.75 -14.45 -4.04
N PRO A 82 12.58 -14.73 -4.66
CA PRO A 82 12.51 -15.09 -6.07
C PRO A 82 13.24 -14.09 -6.96
N ASP A 83 13.54 -14.48 -8.20
CA ASP A 83 14.17 -13.60 -9.17
C ASP A 83 13.31 -12.36 -9.47
N ASP A 84 13.97 -11.29 -9.93
CA ASP A 84 13.34 -9.98 -10.16
C ASP A 84 12.15 -10.05 -11.11
N LYS A 85 12.23 -10.90 -12.15
CA LYS A 85 11.16 -11.03 -13.14
C LYS A 85 9.93 -11.67 -12.52
N SER A 86 10.10 -12.70 -11.69
CA SER A 86 9.01 -13.33 -10.93
C SER A 86 8.35 -12.35 -9.97
N ILE A 87 9.12 -11.51 -9.28
CA ILE A 87 8.58 -10.47 -8.39
C ILE A 87 7.80 -9.42 -9.20
N ILE A 88 8.38 -8.88 -10.28
CA ILE A 88 7.72 -7.88 -11.12
C ILE A 88 6.42 -8.43 -11.73
N GLN A 89 6.44 -9.67 -12.23
CA GLN A 89 5.26 -10.33 -12.77
C GLN A 89 4.18 -10.49 -11.69
N TYR A 90 4.56 -10.95 -10.49
CA TYR A 90 3.62 -11.05 -9.37
C TYR A 90 2.99 -9.70 -9.03
N LEU A 91 3.79 -8.65 -8.91
CA LEU A 91 3.34 -7.31 -8.55
C LEU A 91 2.50 -6.62 -9.64
N SER A 92 2.64 -7.03 -10.91
CA SER A 92 1.84 -6.47 -12.00
C SER A 92 0.32 -6.66 -11.82
N HIS A 93 -0.11 -7.64 -11.02
CA HIS A 93 -1.53 -7.87 -10.72
C HIS A 93 -2.14 -6.80 -9.81
N ALA A 94 -1.33 -6.03 -9.09
CA ALA A 94 -1.81 -4.92 -8.25
C ALA A 94 -2.21 -3.68 -9.06
N GLY A 95 -1.93 -3.66 -10.37
CA GLY A 95 -2.14 -2.50 -11.23
C GLY A 95 -1.06 -1.43 -11.08
N GLY A 96 -1.19 -0.36 -11.85
CA GLY A 96 -0.18 0.71 -11.93
C GLY A 96 1.11 0.28 -12.62
N LYS A 97 2.05 1.23 -12.75
CA LYS A 97 3.37 1.01 -13.36
C LYS A 97 4.45 1.07 -12.29
N ILE A 98 5.36 0.09 -12.29
CA ILE A 98 6.57 0.16 -11.48
C ILE A 98 7.52 1.22 -12.09
N GLU A 99 7.77 2.30 -11.35
CA GLU A 99 8.71 3.37 -11.73
C GLU A 99 10.16 3.02 -11.34
N HIS A 100 10.33 2.33 -10.21
CA HIS A 100 11.65 1.96 -9.68
C HIS A 100 11.61 0.59 -9.01
N PHE A 101 12.65 -0.20 -9.24
CA PHE A 101 12.84 -1.51 -8.66
C PHE A 101 14.32 -1.66 -8.31
N GLU A 102 14.60 -1.97 -7.04
CA GLU A 102 15.96 -2.04 -6.53
C GLU A 102 16.06 -3.20 -5.54
N ARG A 103 16.86 -4.21 -5.87
CA ARG A 103 17.20 -5.29 -4.95
C ARG A 103 18.27 -4.78 -3.99
N LEU A 104 17.90 -4.66 -2.71
CA LEU A 104 18.79 -4.16 -1.66
C LEU A 104 19.74 -5.26 -1.18
N ASP A 105 19.21 -6.47 -1.01
CA ASP A 105 19.95 -7.68 -0.65
C ASP A 105 19.21 -8.94 -1.15
N ASN A 106 19.64 -10.13 -0.71
CA ASN A 106 19.02 -11.40 -1.10
C ASN A 106 17.58 -11.56 -0.59
N GLN A 107 17.20 -10.85 0.46
CA GLN A 107 15.94 -11.01 1.18
C GLN A 107 15.04 -9.77 1.08
N THR A 108 15.50 -8.66 0.53
CA THR A 108 14.78 -7.38 0.51
C THR A 108 14.87 -6.69 -0.85
N VAL A 109 13.72 -6.27 -1.37
CA VAL A 109 13.58 -5.46 -2.58
C VAL A 109 12.77 -4.20 -2.27
N LEU A 110 13.25 -3.05 -2.74
CA LEU A 110 12.52 -1.79 -2.77
C LEU A 110 11.79 -1.62 -4.10
N VAL A 111 10.49 -1.34 -4.03
CA VAL A 111 9.64 -1.11 -5.20
C VAL A 111 8.95 0.23 -5.06
N LYS A 112 8.90 1.00 -6.16
CA LYS A 112 8.11 2.22 -6.27
C LYS A 112 7.18 2.15 -7.48
N PHE A 113 5.90 2.39 -7.24
CA PHE A 113 4.89 2.56 -8.28
C PHE A 113 4.74 4.02 -8.69
N ASP A 114 4.05 4.23 -9.80
CA ASP A 114 3.61 5.54 -10.28
C ASP A 114 2.49 6.14 -9.41
N ASP A 115 1.62 5.30 -8.82
CA ASP A 115 0.54 5.67 -7.91
C ASP A 115 0.65 4.97 -6.53
N TYR A 116 -0.11 5.45 -5.54
CA TYR A 116 -0.17 4.83 -4.21
C TYR A 116 -1.19 3.69 -4.11
N ASP A 117 -2.17 3.61 -5.02
CA ASP A 117 -3.21 2.58 -4.97
C ASP A 117 -2.68 1.14 -5.12
N PRO A 118 -1.72 0.84 -6.02
CA PRO A 118 -1.13 -0.50 -6.10
C PRO A 118 -0.48 -0.95 -4.80
N VAL A 119 0.13 -0.01 -4.05
CA VAL A 119 0.72 -0.30 -2.73
C VAL A 119 -0.37 -0.66 -1.72
N ASP A 120 -1.46 0.11 -1.67
CA ASP A 120 -2.60 -0.20 -0.81
C ASP A 120 -3.24 -1.56 -1.16
N ILE A 121 -3.37 -1.89 -2.45
CA ILE A 121 -3.86 -3.21 -2.92
C ILE A 121 -2.95 -4.34 -2.44
N CYS A 122 -1.63 -4.17 -2.55
CA CYS A 122 -0.67 -5.13 -2.04
C CYS A 122 -0.88 -5.34 -0.53
N CYS A 123 -0.92 -4.28 0.27
CA CYS A 123 -1.14 -4.37 1.71
C CYS A 123 -2.47 -5.07 2.09
N LEU A 124 -3.54 -4.90 1.30
CA LEU A 124 -4.83 -5.55 1.51
C LEU A 124 -4.82 -7.04 1.14
N SER A 125 -3.97 -7.43 0.19
CA SER A 125 -3.95 -8.78 -0.38
C SER A 125 -3.01 -9.73 0.37
N ARG A 126 -2.58 -9.36 1.58
CA ARG A 126 -1.78 -10.22 2.47
C ARG A 126 -2.61 -11.44 2.92
N PRO A 127 -2.00 -12.62 3.12
CA PRO A 127 -0.57 -12.95 2.94
C PRO A 127 -0.19 -13.15 1.46
N HIS A 128 1.11 -13.09 1.16
CA HIS A 128 1.63 -13.18 -0.20
C HIS A 128 2.57 -14.35 -0.40
N PHE A 129 2.47 -14.99 -1.57
CA PHE A 129 3.31 -16.10 -1.96
C PHE A 129 3.76 -15.93 -3.42
N ILE A 130 5.05 -16.09 -3.68
CA ILE A 130 5.59 -16.18 -5.03
C ILE A 130 6.19 -17.58 -5.18
N GLY A 131 5.52 -18.44 -5.96
CA GLY A 131 5.81 -19.87 -5.95
C GLY A 131 5.57 -20.46 -4.56
N ASN A 132 6.60 -21.11 -3.99
CA ASN A 132 6.54 -21.71 -2.65
C ASN A 132 7.14 -20.80 -1.56
N GLN A 133 7.50 -19.56 -1.88
CA GLN A 133 8.14 -18.64 -0.93
C GLN A 133 7.14 -17.64 -0.38
N SER A 134 7.03 -17.59 0.95
CA SER A 134 6.25 -16.59 1.66
C SER A 134 7.01 -15.26 1.62
N ILE A 135 6.33 -14.21 1.18
CA ILE A 135 6.89 -12.87 1.18
C ILE A 135 6.01 -11.95 2.02
N GLU A 136 6.65 -10.89 2.49
CA GLU A 136 6.05 -9.84 3.26
C GLU A 136 6.14 -8.54 2.49
N ILE A 137 5.04 -7.80 2.44
CA ILE A 137 5.00 -6.46 1.84
C ILE A 137 4.76 -5.46 2.95
N GLU A 138 5.52 -4.37 2.97
CA GLU A 138 5.40 -3.25 3.92
C GLU A 138 5.50 -1.91 3.19
N LYS A 139 4.68 -0.93 3.58
CA LYS A 139 4.82 0.44 3.08
C LYS A 139 6.15 1.07 3.51
N CYS A 140 6.86 1.67 2.56
CA CYS A 140 8.13 2.33 2.82
C CYS A 140 7.93 3.86 2.89
N THR A 141 8.31 4.46 4.02
CA THR A 141 8.31 5.92 4.23
C THR A 141 9.68 6.55 4.02
N ASP A 142 10.75 5.84 4.38
CA ASP A 142 12.14 6.29 4.28
C ASP A 142 13.01 5.24 3.57
N GLU A 143 13.41 5.54 2.34
CA GLU A 143 14.26 4.65 1.54
C GLU A 143 15.70 4.57 2.07
N ASN A 144 16.21 5.66 2.65
CA ASN A 144 17.58 5.68 3.17
C ASN A 144 17.67 4.79 4.40
N LEU A 145 16.67 4.86 5.28
CA LEU A 145 16.56 3.95 6.40
C LEU A 145 16.48 2.49 5.92
N ALA A 146 15.70 2.21 4.87
CA ALA A 146 15.61 0.87 4.30
C ALA A 146 16.98 0.35 3.81
N ARG A 147 17.72 1.16 3.03
CA ARG A 147 19.06 0.83 2.53
C ARG A 147 20.08 0.65 3.65
N ASN A 148 20.03 1.48 4.68
CA ASN A 148 20.96 1.39 5.81
C ASN A 148 20.70 0.14 6.66
N THR A 149 19.43 -0.28 6.78
CA THR A 149 19.07 -1.49 7.55
C THR A 149 19.62 -2.75 6.89
N THR A 150 19.63 -2.81 5.56
CA THR A 150 20.21 -3.94 4.81
C THR A 150 21.75 -3.90 4.81
N GLY A 151 22.35 -2.71 4.84
CA GLY A 151 23.80 -2.53 4.90
C GLY A 151 24.46 -2.85 6.26
N LEU A 152 23.70 -2.85 7.36
CA LEU A 152 24.20 -3.17 8.70
C LEU A 152 24.32 -4.68 8.99
N GLN A 153 23.96 -5.56 8.04
CA GLN A 153 24.07 -7.01 8.17
C GLN A 153 25.32 -7.61 7.48
N GLN A 154 26.30 -6.80 7.07
CA GLN A 154 27.59 -7.27 6.53
C GLN A 154 28.70 -7.27 7.59
#